data_AF-A0A2K0TGT3-F1
#
_entry.id   AF-A0A2K0TGT3-F1
#
_cell.length_a   1.000
_cell.length_b   1.000
_cell.length_c   1.000
_cell.angle_alpha   90.00
_cell.angle_beta   90.00
_cell.angle_gamma   90.00
#
_symmetry.space_group_name_H-M   'P 1'
#
loop_
_entity.id
_entity.type
_entity.pdbx_description
1 polymer ?
#
loop_
_entity_poly.entity_id
_entity_poly.type
_entity_poly.pdbx_seq_one_letter_code
_entity_poly.pdbx_strand_id
1 'polypeptide(L)'
;MAQALSLAAKGETHDTVRDVLQACLRTSLRRKAVKVQAYLLDNGADVSDVYPGSLFNDEDLLAKPSLEAIEMLVAHGWDIDSRASRIAWPLLWSVVRYPDLVEWCLDNGASVYLPGDTPPRDARGVGQVPRITLLEAAAKSGSVPTFKLLREKGAPFHVGVLHIAVEHAINLAPPYNGSADPSTSDDWFNGRMEMIRYLVDEVGIDVDTEWWRPGKAGATPLDRVAYHGSDSKDVRELVWFLLDRGADPSHASVSKDDYFGDTSYLSPLEKAQTSPKKRFLEAIQQWQQRQRNDTTRWIYKM
;
A
#
# COMPACT_ATOMS: atom_id res chain seq x y z
N MET A 1 7.23 37.17 1.25
CA MET A 1 7.74 36.70 -0.05
C MET A 1 8.56 37.76 -0.78
N ALA A 2 8.01 38.94 -1.09
CA ALA A 2 8.74 40.02 -1.77
C ALA A 2 10.08 40.42 -1.10
N GLN A 3 10.11 40.53 0.23
CA GLN A 3 11.35 40.81 0.96
C GLN A 3 12.39 39.68 0.85
N ALA A 4 11.96 38.42 0.90
CA ALA A 4 12.85 37.26 0.76
C ALA A 4 13.44 37.16 -0.66
N LEU A 5 12.61 37.40 -1.68
CA LEU A 5 13.07 37.45 -3.08
C LEU A 5 14.04 38.61 -3.32
N SER A 6 13.79 39.78 -2.72
CA SER A 6 14.70 40.92 -2.80
C SER A 6 16.05 40.64 -2.12
N LEU A 7 16.05 39.97 -0.96
CA LEU A 7 17.27 39.61 -0.23
C LEU A 7 18.12 38.61 -1.03
N ALA A 8 17.47 37.57 -1.58
CA ALA A 8 18.12 36.58 -2.44
C ALA A 8 18.66 37.19 -3.74
N ALA A 9 17.94 38.14 -4.33
CA ALA A 9 18.38 38.84 -5.54
C ALA A 9 19.62 39.73 -5.31
N LYS A 10 19.84 40.20 -4.09
CA LYS A 10 21.00 41.01 -3.72
C LYS A 10 22.25 40.17 -3.42
N GLY A 11 22.14 38.85 -3.36
CA GLY A 11 23.24 37.96 -2.99
C GLY A 11 23.63 38.06 -1.51
N GLU A 12 22.76 38.62 -0.66
CA GLU A 12 22.97 38.75 0.78
C GLU A 12 22.70 37.42 1.53
N THR A 13 22.22 36.39 0.82
CA THR A 13 21.94 35.04 1.32
C THR A 13 22.67 33.98 0.49
N HIS A 14 22.92 32.81 1.09
CA HIS A 14 23.41 31.64 0.35
C HIS A 14 22.37 31.14 -0.68
N ASP A 15 21.09 31.32 -0.39
CA ASP A 15 20.00 30.89 -1.27
C ASP A 15 19.82 31.85 -2.44
N THR A 16 19.74 31.31 -3.65
CA THR A 16 19.37 32.07 -4.85
C THR A 16 17.88 32.37 -4.88
N VAL A 17 17.45 33.31 -5.74
CA VAL A 17 16.02 33.57 -5.97
C VAL A 17 15.27 32.30 -6.35
N ARG A 18 15.91 31.42 -7.15
CA ARG A 18 15.35 30.12 -7.54
C ARG A 18 15.16 29.20 -6.34
N ASP A 19 16.13 29.11 -5.44
CA ASP A 19 16.04 28.27 -4.24
C ASP A 19 14.89 28.71 -3.33
N VAL A 20 14.73 30.03 -3.16
CA VAL A 20 13.62 30.61 -2.39
C VAL A 20 12.28 30.32 -3.04
N LEU A 21 12.15 30.51 -4.36
CA LEU A 21 10.93 30.18 -5.10
C LEU A 21 10.57 28.70 -4.95
N GLN A 22 11.55 27.80 -5.08
CA GLN A 22 11.32 26.36 -4.99
C GLN A 22 10.92 25.90 -3.59
N ALA A 23 11.60 26.40 -2.55
CA ALA A 23 11.26 26.10 -1.17
C ALA A 23 9.84 26.60 -0.82
N CYS A 24 9.49 27.79 -1.32
CA CYS A 24 8.17 28.37 -1.14
C CYS A 24 7.10 27.56 -1.89
N LEU A 25 7.37 27.08 -3.10
CA LEU A 25 6.43 26.27 -3.88
C LEU A 25 6.12 24.96 -3.15
N ARG A 26 7.14 24.21 -2.74
CA ARG A 26 6.97 22.96 -1.97
C ARG A 26 6.15 23.19 -0.69
N THR A 27 6.44 24.26 0.04
CA THR A 27 5.71 24.59 1.28
C THR A 27 4.24 24.96 0.99
N SER A 28 4.00 25.72 -0.09
CA SER A 28 2.65 26.14 -0.47
C SER A 28 1.78 24.96 -0.95
N LEU A 29 2.37 23.94 -1.59
CA LEU A 29 1.68 22.71 -1.99
C LEU A 29 1.17 21.93 -0.78
N ARG A 30 2.05 21.67 0.21
CA ARG A 30 1.70 20.95 1.45
C ARG A 30 0.63 21.68 2.27
N ARG A 31 0.63 23.01 2.22
CA ARG A 31 -0.37 23.86 2.89
C ARG A 31 -1.63 24.12 2.07
N LYS A 32 -1.74 23.56 0.86
CA LYS A 32 -2.89 23.76 -0.06
C LYS A 32 -3.17 25.25 -0.33
N ALA A 33 -2.12 26.08 -0.34
CA ALA A 33 -2.23 27.52 -0.53
C ALA A 33 -2.24 27.89 -2.03
N VAL A 34 -3.32 27.55 -2.74
CA VAL A 34 -3.43 27.64 -4.21
C VAL A 34 -3.07 29.02 -4.78
N LYS A 35 -3.50 30.11 -4.14
CA LYS A 35 -3.14 31.48 -4.59
C LYS A 35 -1.64 31.76 -4.53
N VAL A 36 -0.96 31.19 -3.54
CA VAL A 36 0.50 31.31 -3.39
C VAL A 36 1.21 30.45 -4.44
N GLN A 37 0.68 29.27 -4.73
CA GLN A 37 1.20 28.38 -5.78
C GLN A 37 1.15 29.08 -7.14
N ALA A 38 -0.01 29.64 -7.52
CA ALA A 38 -0.17 30.37 -8.78
C ALA A 38 0.84 31.53 -8.91
N TYR A 39 0.94 32.37 -7.88
CA TYR A 39 1.90 33.47 -7.87
C TYR A 39 3.35 32.99 -8.04
N LEU A 40 3.74 31.89 -7.39
CA LEU A 40 5.10 31.35 -7.49
C LEU A 40 5.40 30.81 -8.89
N LEU A 41 4.46 30.07 -9.49
CA LEU A 41 4.60 29.52 -10.83
C LEU A 41 4.66 30.64 -11.90
N ASP A 42 3.81 31.66 -11.77
CA ASP A 42 3.82 32.85 -12.64
C ASP A 42 5.14 33.66 -12.52
N ASN A 43 5.84 33.53 -11.39
CA ASN A 43 7.12 34.19 -11.13
C ASN A 43 8.33 33.26 -11.32
N GLY A 44 8.16 32.15 -12.03
CA GLY A 44 9.27 31.30 -12.49
C GLY A 44 9.73 30.23 -11.50
N ALA A 45 8.88 29.82 -10.55
CA ALA A 45 9.12 28.58 -9.80
C ALA A 45 9.09 27.36 -10.76
N ASP A 46 10.01 26.42 -10.55
CA ASP A 46 10.19 25.28 -11.44
C ASP A 46 9.37 24.07 -10.93
N VAL A 47 8.60 23.49 -11.84
CA VAL A 47 7.80 22.29 -11.55
C VAL A 47 8.63 21.00 -11.59
N SER A 48 9.82 21.00 -12.20
CA SER A 48 10.65 19.78 -12.34
C SER A 48 11.06 19.15 -11.00
N ASP A 49 11.11 20.00 -9.97
CA ASP A 49 11.55 19.69 -8.61
C ASP A 49 10.39 19.34 -7.67
N VAL A 50 9.15 19.33 -8.19
CA VAL A 50 7.95 18.90 -7.49
C VAL A 50 7.83 17.39 -7.59
N TYR A 51 7.68 16.75 -6.44
CA TYR A 51 7.50 15.30 -6.36
C TYR A 51 6.16 14.97 -5.70
N PRO A 52 5.54 13.81 -5.99
CA PRO A 52 4.19 13.52 -5.52
C PRO A 52 3.98 13.67 -4.00
N GLY A 53 5.01 13.36 -3.20
CA GLY A 53 4.96 13.55 -1.74
C GLY A 53 4.77 14.99 -1.27
N SER A 54 5.14 16.01 -2.05
CA SER A 54 4.88 17.42 -1.68
C SER A 54 3.42 17.87 -1.86
N LEU A 55 2.58 17.03 -2.48
CA LEU A 55 1.15 17.30 -2.68
C LEU A 55 0.30 16.89 -1.48
N PHE A 56 0.87 16.12 -0.55
CA PHE A 56 0.22 15.69 0.68
C PHE A 56 0.43 16.72 1.78
N ASN A 57 -0.56 16.84 2.67
CA ASN A 57 -0.52 17.80 3.76
C ASN A 57 0.33 17.26 4.92
N ASP A 58 1.20 18.10 5.48
CA ASP A 58 2.10 17.68 6.58
C ASP A 58 1.35 17.42 7.90
N GLU A 59 0.21 18.07 8.12
CA GLU A 59 -0.62 17.93 9.34
C GLU A 59 -1.57 16.72 9.25
N ASP A 60 -2.03 16.39 8.04
CA ASP A 60 -2.85 15.22 7.75
C ASP A 60 -2.39 14.53 6.46
N LEU A 61 -1.51 13.54 6.63
CA LEU A 61 -1.00 12.70 5.53
C LEU A 61 -2.10 11.85 4.87
N LEU A 62 -3.27 11.71 5.51
CA LEU A 62 -4.44 11.03 4.97
C LEU A 62 -5.37 11.98 4.23
N ALA A 63 -5.12 13.29 4.27
CA ALA A 63 -5.88 14.24 3.50
C ALA A 63 -5.61 14.03 2.01
N LYS A 64 -6.70 14.04 1.25
CA LYS A 64 -6.65 14.00 -0.22
C LYS A 64 -5.85 15.19 -0.76
N PRO A 65 -4.90 14.97 -1.70
CA PRO A 65 -4.23 16.04 -2.44
C PRO A 65 -5.22 16.97 -3.16
N SER A 66 -4.85 18.25 -3.33
CA SER A 66 -5.70 19.20 -4.05
C SER A 66 -5.64 18.95 -5.55
N LEU A 67 -6.77 18.61 -6.18
CA LEU A 67 -6.87 18.45 -7.63
C LEU A 67 -6.52 19.77 -8.34
N GLU A 68 -7.02 20.90 -7.86
CA GLU A 68 -6.73 22.23 -8.41
C GLU A 68 -5.22 22.54 -8.43
N ALA A 69 -4.50 22.13 -7.37
CA ALA A 69 -3.04 22.29 -7.33
C ALA A 69 -2.33 21.37 -8.34
N ILE A 70 -2.83 20.15 -8.51
CA ILE A 70 -2.29 19.19 -9.48
C ILE A 70 -2.51 19.69 -10.91
N GLU A 71 -3.71 20.15 -11.24
CA GLU A 71 -4.06 20.72 -12.55
C GLU A 71 -3.21 21.93 -12.87
N MET A 72 -2.99 22.82 -11.89
CA MET A 72 -2.09 23.95 -12.02
C MET A 72 -0.66 23.52 -12.33
N LEU A 73 -0.11 22.55 -11.60
CA LEU A 73 1.24 22.06 -11.86
C LEU A 73 1.37 21.47 -13.27
N VAL A 74 0.40 20.64 -13.70
CA VAL A 74 0.39 20.06 -15.06
C VAL A 74 0.29 21.15 -16.12
N ALA A 75 -0.53 22.19 -15.92
CA ALA A 75 -0.62 23.33 -16.83
C ALA A 75 0.71 24.10 -16.96
N HIS A 76 1.57 24.06 -15.93
CA HIS A 76 2.92 24.60 -15.94
C HIS A 76 4.00 23.58 -16.36
N GLY A 77 3.60 22.43 -16.93
CA GLY A 77 4.51 21.45 -17.52
C GLY A 77 5.01 20.39 -16.55
N TRP A 78 4.36 20.21 -15.38
CA TRP A 78 4.71 19.12 -14.48
C TRP A 78 4.37 17.78 -15.10
N ASP A 79 5.35 16.89 -15.17
CA ASP A 79 5.18 15.52 -15.65
C ASP A 79 4.54 14.66 -14.55
N ILE A 80 3.36 14.11 -14.84
CA ILE A 80 2.56 13.29 -13.91
C ILE A 80 3.26 11.99 -13.50
N ASP A 81 4.17 11.49 -14.36
CA ASP A 81 4.98 10.30 -14.11
C ASP A 81 6.37 10.64 -13.53
N SER A 82 6.63 11.93 -13.26
CA SER A 82 7.90 12.39 -12.71
C SER A 82 8.16 11.81 -11.32
N ARG A 83 9.45 11.56 -11.05
CA ARG A 83 9.93 11.00 -9.79
C ARG A 83 11.23 11.66 -9.33
N ALA A 84 11.26 12.09 -8.07
CA ALA A 84 12.44 12.72 -7.46
C ALA A 84 13.69 11.83 -7.44
N SER A 85 13.52 10.51 -7.49
CA SER A 85 14.63 9.56 -7.54
C SER A 85 14.16 8.24 -8.12
N ARG A 86 15.09 7.31 -8.37
CA ARG A 86 14.71 5.96 -8.81
C ARG A 86 13.74 5.32 -7.80
N ILE A 87 13.87 5.55 -6.50
CA ILE A 87 13.06 4.88 -5.46
C ILE A 87 11.72 5.58 -5.15
N ALA A 88 11.49 6.78 -5.68
CA ALA A 88 10.24 7.51 -5.52
C ALA A 88 9.14 6.95 -6.44
N TRP A 89 7.89 7.09 -5.99
CA TRP A 89 6.71 6.67 -6.73
C TRP A 89 6.10 7.83 -7.53
N PRO A 90 5.57 7.58 -8.75
CA PRO A 90 4.72 8.53 -9.48
C PRO A 90 3.44 8.90 -8.71
N LEU A 91 2.71 9.91 -9.20
CA LEU A 91 1.48 10.38 -8.55
C LEU A 91 0.46 9.25 -8.39
N LEU A 92 0.21 8.49 -9.45
CA LEU A 92 -0.81 7.44 -9.51
C LEU A 92 -0.68 6.41 -8.38
N TRP A 93 0.55 6.02 -8.02
CA TRP A 93 0.83 5.11 -6.89
C TRP A 93 0.44 5.68 -5.52
N SER A 94 0.51 7.00 -5.37
CA SER A 94 0.27 7.69 -4.11
C SER A 94 -1.21 8.00 -3.88
N VAL A 95 -2.02 8.03 -4.96
CA VAL A 95 -3.43 8.43 -4.92
C VAL A 95 -4.41 7.28 -5.12
N VAL A 96 -3.94 6.02 -5.15
CA VAL A 96 -4.79 4.82 -5.35
C VAL A 96 -5.99 4.70 -4.38
N ARG A 97 -6.00 5.45 -3.29
CA ARG A 97 -7.11 5.49 -2.32
C ARG A 97 -8.20 6.53 -2.63
N TYR A 98 -7.99 7.36 -3.64
CA TYR A 98 -8.90 8.42 -4.07
C TYR A 98 -9.36 8.12 -5.50
N PRO A 99 -10.50 7.42 -5.69
CA PRO A 99 -10.95 6.96 -7.01
C PRO A 99 -10.98 8.07 -8.07
N ASP A 100 -11.43 9.26 -7.71
CA ASP A 100 -11.53 10.38 -8.63
C ASP A 100 -10.16 10.94 -9.05
N LEU A 101 -9.15 10.93 -8.17
CA LEU A 101 -7.78 11.29 -8.57
C LEU A 101 -7.14 10.19 -9.40
N VAL A 102 -7.50 8.92 -9.19
CA VAL A 102 -7.03 7.81 -10.03
C VAL A 102 -7.59 7.96 -11.43
N GLU A 103 -8.89 8.18 -11.56
CA GLU A 103 -9.55 8.45 -12.85
C GLU A 103 -8.90 9.64 -13.55
N TRP A 104 -8.76 10.77 -12.84
CA TRP A 104 -8.12 11.96 -13.40
C TRP A 104 -6.67 11.69 -13.84
N CYS A 105 -5.87 10.95 -13.06
CA CYS A 105 -4.49 10.61 -13.45
C CYS A 105 -4.47 9.78 -14.74
N LEU A 106 -5.35 8.79 -14.85
CA LEU A 106 -5.44 7.92 -16.03
C LEU A 106 -5.92 8.69 -17.26
N ASP A 107 -6.92 9.57 -17.11
CA ASP A 107 -7.45 10.42 -18.17
C ASP A 107 -6.41 11.44 -18.67
N ASN A 108 -5.46 11.82 -17.82
CA ASN A 108 -4.33 12.69 -18.15
C ASN A 108 -3.04 11.92 -18.50
N GLY A 109 -3.16 10.63 -18.85
CA GLY A 109 -2.08 9.85 -19.44
C GLY A 109 -1.05 9.30 -18.46
N ALA A 110 -1.33 9.25 -17.15
CA ALA A 110 -0.44 8.60 -16.18
C ALA A 110 -0.25 7.12 -16.54
N SER A 111 1.01 6.67 -16.52
CA SER A 111 1.35 5.29 -16.81
C SER A 111 0.99 4.34 -15.67
N VAL A 112 0.44 3.18 -16.02
CA VAL A 112 0.24 2.06 -15.07
C VAL A 112 1.51 1.24 -14.81
N TYR A 113 2.64 1.65 -15.42
CA TYR A 113 3.98 1.09 -15.27
C TYR A 113 4.92 2.13 -14.68
N LEU A 114 5.95 1.70 -13.92
CA LEU A 114 6.97 2.66 -13.53
C LEU A 114 7.81 3.06 -14.76
N PRO A 115 8.29 4.32 -14.84
CA PRO A 115 9.20 4.72 -15.91
C PRO A 115 10.45 3.84 -15.95
N GLY A 116 10.65 3.11 -17.04
CA GLY A 116 11.75 2.17 -17.24
C GLY A 116 11.46 0.72 -16.82
N ASP A 117 10.25 0.40 -16.37
CA ASP A 117 9.82 -1.00 -16.28
C ASP A 117 9.69 -1.57 -17.70
N THR A 118 10.31 -2.72 -17.93
CA THR A 118 10.04 -3.58 -19.10
C THR A 118 9.21 -4.78 -18.62
N PRO A 119 8.01 -5.00 -19.15
CA PRO A 119 7.28 -6.24 -18.93
C PRO A 119 8.04 -7.46 -19.52
N PRO A 120 7.93 -8.66 -18.93
CA PRO A 120 7.34 -8.96 -17.64
C PRO A 120 8.35 -8.77 -16.51
N ARG A 121 7.93 -8.13 -15.41
CA ARG A 121 8.67 -8.22 -14.15
C ARG A 121 8.70 -9.69 -13.73
N ASP A 122 9.88 -10.30 -13.69
CA ASP A 122 10.06 -11.44 -12.80
C ASP A 122 10.02 -10.94 -11.35
N ALA A 123 9.83 -11.84 -10.39
CA ALA A 123 9.76 -11.50 -8.97
C ALA A 123 11.06 -10.84 -8.42
N ARG A 124 12.11 -10.73 -9.25
CA ARG A 124 13.43 -10.22 -8.91
C ARG A 124 13.69 -8.82 -9.50
N GLY A 125 12.94 -8.42 -10.53
CA GLY A 125 13.00 -7.11 -11.16
C GLY A 125 14.31 -6.85 -11.92
N VAL A 126 14.29 -5.88 -12.84
CA VAL A 126 15.52 -5.31 -13.40
C VAL A 126 16.16 -4.40 -12.33
N GLY A 127 16.95 -5.00 -11.44
CA GLY A 127 17.72 -4.33 -10.39
C GLY A 127 17.37 -4.77 -8.96
N GLN A 128 18.31 -4.56 -8.03
CA GLN A 128 18.36 -5.14 -6.67
C GLN A 128 17.32 -4.62 -5.64
N VAL A 129 16.17 -4.09 -6.05
CA VAL A 129 15.13 -3.66 -5.09
C VAL A 129 13.76 -4.18 -5.51
N PRO A 130 13.14 -5.09 -4.73
CA PRO A 130 11.77 -5.54 -4.99
C PRO A 130 10.82 -4.34 -4.96
N ARG A 131 10.19 -4.05 -6.11
CA ARG A 131 9.19 -2.97 -6.23
C ARG A 131 7.82 -3.57 -6.40
N ILE A 132 6.88 -3.04 -5.64
CA ILE A 132 5.49 -3.41 -5.83
C ILE A 132 4.95 -2.87 -7.16
N THR A 133 4.01 -3.59 -7.75
CA THR A 133 3.21 -3.18 -8.91
C THR A 133 2.16 -2.14 -8.49
N LEU A 134 1.51 -1.51 -9.47
CA LEU A 134 0.40 -0.60 -9.20
C LEU A 134 -0.79 -1.33 -8.58
N LEU A 135 -1.06 -2.58 -8.99
CA LEU A 135 -2.10 -3.41 -8.39
C LEU A 135 -1.76 -3.81 -6.95
N GLU A 136 -0.50 -4.06 -6.62
CA GLU A 136 -0.08 -4.26 -5.22
C GLU A 136 -0.25 -2.99 -4.38
N ALA A 137 -0.01 -1.80 -4.95
CA ALA A 137 -0.31 -0.54 -4.27
C ALA A 137 -1.82 -0.35 -4.04
N ALA A 138 -2.66 -0.69 -5.02
CA ALA A 138 -4.11 -0.68 -4.87
C ALA A 138 -4.59 -1.73 -3.85
N ALA A 139 -4.01 -2.93 -3.84
CA ALA A 139 -4.30 -3.96 -2.84
C ALA A 139 -3.93 -3.51 -1.42
N LYS A 140 -2.86 -2.72 -1.29
CA LYS A 140 -2.42 -2.11 -0.03
C LYS A 140 -3.39 -1.05 0.49
N SER A 141 -3.91 -0.14 -0.34
CA SER A 141 -4.66 1.04 0.16
C SER A 141 -5.84 1.53 -0.68
N GLY A 142 -6.05 1.02 -1.89
CA GLY A 142 -7.16 1.38 -2.78
C GLY A 142 -8.39 0.49 -2.61
N SER A 143 -9.55 0.94 -3.09
CA SER A 143 -10.81 0.17 -3.05
C SER A 143 -10.84 -0.93 -4.13
N VAL A 144 -11.77 -1.88 -4.02
CA VAL A 144 -11.99 -2.90 -5.07
C VAL A 144 -12.33 -2.26 -6.43
N PRO A 145 -13.21 -1.23 -6.52
CA PRO A 145 -13.42 -0.50 -7.77
C PRO A 145 -12.14 0.08 -8.36
N THR A 146 -11.29 0.74 -7.56
CA THR A 146 -10.01 1.25 -8.04
C THR A 146 -9.11 0.14 -8.57
N PHE A 147 -9.04 -0.99 -7.86
CA PHE A 147 -8.24 -2.14 -8.32
C PHE A 147 -8.77 -2.70 -9.65
N LYS A 148 -10.10 -2.84 -9.79
CA LYS A 148 -10.74 -3.29 -11.03
C LYS A 148 -10.42 -2.35 -12.20
N LEU A 149 -10.57 -1.04 -11.99
CA LEU A 149 -10.22 -0.01 -12.98
C LEU A 149 -8.75 -0.11 -13.41
N LEU A 150 -7.82 -0.18 -12.46
CA LEU A 150 -6.40 -0.28 -12.77
C LEU A 150 -6.05 -1.57 -13.54
N ARG A 151 -6.69 -2.69 -13.18
CA ARG A 151 -6.53 -3.97 -13.88
C ARG A 151 -7.06 -3.87 -15.32
N GLU A 152 -8.21 -3.23 -15.53
CA GLU A 152 -8.78 -2.97 -16.86
C GLU A 152 -7.84 -2.11 -17.72
N LYS A 153 -7.17 -1.12 -17.12
CA LYS A 153 -6.16 -0.29 -17.78
C LYS A 153 -4.81 -1.00 -18.01
N GLY A 154 -4.72 -2.30 -17.71
CA GLY A 154 -3.54 -3.12 -17.98
C GLY A 154 -2.43 -3.03 -16.93
N ALA A 155 -2.73 -2.55 -15.72
CA ALA A 155 -1.74 -2.50 -14.64
C ALA A 155 -1.16 -3.90 -14.35
N PRO A 156 0.16 -4.03 -14.14
CA PRO A 156 0.81 -5.33 -13.94
C PRO A 156 0.20 -6.11 -12.77
N PHE A 157 -0.21 -7.35 -13.05
CA PHE A 157 -0.72 -8.28 -12.05
C PHE A 157 0.41 -9.20 -11.57
N HIS A 158 0.52 -9.33 -10.26
CA HIS A 158 1.48 -10.21 -9.60
C HIS A 158 0.78 -10.87 -8.39
N VAL A 159 1.07 -12.14 -8.12
CA VAL A 159 0.39 -12.91 -7.07
C VAL A 159 0.57 -12.31 -5.66
N GLY A 160 1.62 -11.52 -5.46
CA GLY A 160 1.89 -10.78 -4.22
C GLY A 160 0.82 -9.77 -3.81
N VAL A 161 -0.16 -9.45 -4.68
CA VAL A 161 -1.30 -8.59 -4.33
C VAL A 161 -2.05 -9.10 -3.09
N LEU A 162 -2.22 -10.42 -2.95
CA LEU A 162 -2.90 -11.00 -1.79
C LEU A 162 -2.07 -10.82 -0.52
N HIS A 163 -0.77 -11.14 -0.56
CA HIS A 163 0.12 -10.98 0.58
C HIS A 163 0.22 -9.53 1.05
N ILE A 164 0.25 -8.58 0.12
CA ILE A 164 0.25 -7.14 0.43
C ILE A 164 -1.06 -6.72 1.09
N ALA A 165 -2.21 -7.16 0.57
CA ALA A 165 -3.51 -6.88 1.16
C ALA A 165 -3.60 -7.44 2.60
N VAL A 166 -3.14 -8.67 2.81
CA VAL A 166 -3.10 -9.34 4.12
C VAL A 166 -2.17 -8.63 5.09
N GLU A 167 -0.95 -8.26 4.67
CA GLU A 167 0.00 -7.52 5.52
C GLU A 167 -0.60 -6.18 5.97
N HIS A 168 -1.33 -5.50 5.08
CA HIS A 168 -2.01 -4.26 5.43
C HIS A 168 -3.25 -4.45 6.30
N ALA A 169 -4.02 -5.54 6.11
CA ALA A 169 -5.12 -5.89 6.99
C ALA A 169 -4.65 -6.14 8.43
N ILE A 170 -3.50 -6.80 8.63
CA ILE A 170 -2.90 -6.99 9.97
C ILE A 170 -2.61 -5.65 10.66
N ASN A 171 -2.05 -4.69 9.93
CA ASN A 171 -1.73 -3.37 10.48
C ASN A 171 -2.98 -2.56 10.84
N LEU A 172 -4.03 -2.69 10.02
CA LEU A 172 -5.28 -1.96 10.15
C LEU A 172 -6.30 -2.65 11.08
N ALA A 173 -6.06 -3.89 11.48
CA ALA A 173 -6.94 -4.63 12.37
C ALA A 173 -7.32 -3.82 13.63
N PRO A 174 -8.56 -3.93 14.12
CA PRO A 174 -8.98 -3.26 15.33
C PRO A 174 -8.24 -3.82 16.56
N PRO A 175 -8.22 -3.11 17.70
CA PRO A 175 -7.65 -3.63 18.94
C PRO A 175 -8.48 -4.81 19.48
N TYR A 176 -7.82 -5.83 20.03
CA TYR A 176 -8.48 -7.07 20.50
C TYR A 176 -9.50 -6.88 21.63
N ASN A 177 -9.33 -5.85 22.46
CA ASN A 177 -10.16 -5.57 23.64
C ASN A 177 -10.45 -4.08 23.87
N GLY A 178 -10.16 -3.23 22.89
CA GLY A 178 -10.15 -1.77 23.04
C GLY A 178 -11.30 -1.09 22.33
N SER A 179 -11.78 0.00 22.94
CA SER A 179 -12.67 1.00 22.35
C SER A 179 -11.97 1.74 21.21
N ALA A 180 -11.68 1.06 20.09
CA ALA A 180 -11.33 1.78 18.88
C ALA A 180 -12.41 2.84 18.64
N ASP A 181 -11.98 4.04 18.24
CA ASP A 181 -12.91 5.01 17.69
C ASP A 181 -13.64 4.32 16.51
N PRO A 182 -14.94 3.96 16.68
CA PRO A 182 -15.65 3.16 15.69
C PRO A 182 -15.79 3.90 14.35
N SER A 183 -15.50 5.21 14.34
CA SER A 183 -15.65 6.06 13.15
C SER A 183 -14.52 5.92 12.13
N THR A 184 -13.38 5.27 12.44
CA THR A 184 -12.22 5.20 11.52
C THR A 184 -11.48 3.87 11.46
N SER A 185 -11.47 3.09 12.56
CA SER A 185 -10.74 1.82 12.66
C SER A 185 -11.32 0.73 11.76
N ASP A 186 -12.64 0.58 11.79
CA ASP A 186 -13.29 -0.58 11.21
C ASP A 186 -13.42 -0.43 9.69
N ASP A 187 -13.64 0.79 9.19
CA ASP A 187 -13.80 1.05 7.76
C ASP A 187 -12.55 0.69 6.94
N TRP A 188 -11.35 0.98 7.45
CA TRP A 188 -10.11 0.65 6.74
C TRP A 188 -9.80 -0.84 6.79
N PHE A 189 -10.02 -1.49 7.93
CA PHE A 189 -9.88 -2.95 8.03
C PHE A 189 -10.90 -3.66 7.14
N ASN A 190 -12.17 -3.26 7.19
CA ASN A 190 -13.25 -3.77 6.36
C ASN A 190 -12.93 -3.59 4.87
N GLY A 191 -12.43 -2.42 4.47
CA GLY A 191 -12.00 -2.18 3.10
C GLY A 191 -10.81 -3.05 2.67
N ARG A 192 -9.93 -3.47 3.59
CA ARG A 192 -8.90 -4.48 3.27
C ARG A 192 -9.48 -5.88 3.21
N MET A 193 -10.40 -6.24 4.10
CA MET A 193 -11.10 -7.52 4.05
C MET A 193 -11.92 -7.66 2.77
N GLU A 194 -12.57 -6.60 2.29
CA GLU A 194 -13.26 -6.57 1.00
C GLU A 194 -12.29 -6.84 -0.16
N MET A 195 -11.11 -6.19 -0.16
CA MET A 195 -10.07 -6.47 -1.15
C MET A 195 -9.60 -7.93 -1.09
N ILE A 196 -9.36 -8.47 0.10
CA ILE A 196 -8.92 -9.87 0.28
C ILE A 196 -9.99 -10.85 -0.22
N ARG A 197 -11.27 -10.59 0.09
CA ARG A 197 -12.41 -11.37 -0.41
C ARG A 197 -12.46 -11.34 -1.93
N TYR A 198 -12.37 -10.16 -2.53
CA TYR A 198 -12.33 -10.02 -3.99
C TYR A 198 -11.17 -10.79 -4.63
N LEU A 199 -9.96 -10.69 -4.08
CA LEU A 199 -8.77 -11.35 -4.59
C LEU A 199 -8.85 -12.89 -4.51
N VAL A 200 -9.45 -13.43 -3.45
CA VAL A 200 -9.60 -14.89 -3.30
C VAL A 200 -10.82 -15.41 -4.08
N ASP A 201 -11.96 -14.74 -3.99
CA ASP A 201 -13.25 -15.29 -4.46
C ASP A 201 -13.57 -14.97 -5.91
N GLU A 202 -13.27 -13.74 -6.34
CA GLU A 202 -13.56 -13.31 -7.71
C GLU A 202 -12.33 -13.44 -8.61
N VAL A 203 -11.14 -13.11 -8.09
CA VAL A 203 -9.89 -13.25 -8.88
C VAL A 203 -9.36 -14.68 -8.83
N GLY A 204 -9.67 -15.46 -7.79
CA GLY A 204 -9.27 -16.87 -7.68
C GLY A 204 -7.81 -17.08 -7.28
N ILE A 205 -7.22 -16.15 -6.51
CA ILE A 205 -5.87 -16.35 -5.99
C ILE A 205 -5.91 -17.42 -4.90
N ASP A 206 -5.12 -18.48 -5.07
CA ASP A 206 -4.95 -19.54 -4.08
C ASP A 206 -4.36 -18.98 -2.78
N VAL A 207 -5.01 -19.29 -1.66
CA VAL A 207 -4.65 -18.80 -0.32
C VAL A 207 -3.35 -19.40 0.22
N ASP A 208 -2.83 -20.47 -0.40
CA ASP A 208 -1.51 -21.04 -0.11
C ASP A 208 -0.44 -20.61 -1.13
N THR A 209 -0.75 -19.65 -2.02
CA THR A 209 0.24 -19.12 -2.97
C THR A 209 1.46 -18.57 -2.22
N GLU A 210 2.63 -19.09 -2.53
CA GLU A 210 3.88 -18.58 -1.99
C GLU A 210 4.37 -17.35 -2.74
N TRP A 211 4.74 -16.31 -1.99
CA TRP A 211 5.52 -15.21 -2.50
C TRP A 211 6.55 -14.70 -1.49
N TRP A 212 7.79 -14.76 -1.94
CA TRP A 212 8.98 -14.38 -1.17
C TRP A 212 9.36 -12.94 -1.48
N ARG A 213 9.27 -12.09 -0.45
CA ARG A 213 9.76 -10.71 -0.50
C ARG A 213 11.04 -10.62 0.31
N PRO A 214 12.19 -10.25 -0.30
CA PRO A 214 13.44 -10.09 0.43
C PRO A 214 13.29 -9.25 1.70
N GLY A 215 13.83 -9.75 2.81
CA GLY A 215 13.75 -9.13 4.14
C GLY A 215 12.40 -9.28 4.86
N LYS A 216 11.45 -10.08 4.33
CA LYS A 216 10.16 -10.37 4.98
C LYS A 216 10.00 -11.87 5.21
N ALA A 217 9.66 -12.23 6.45
CA ALA A 217 9.30 -13.60 6.80
C ALA A 217 7.86 -13.94 6.37
N GLY A 218 7.65 -15.20 5.99
CA GLY A 218 6.36 -15.76 5.63
C GLY A 218 6.04 -15.71 4.13
N ALA A 219 5.80 -16.87 3.53
CA ALA A 219 5.59 -17.01 2.09
C ALA A 219 4.12 -17.06 1.72
N THR A 220 3.28 -17.66 2.55
CA THR A 220 1.84 -17.69 2.31
C THR A 220 1.15 -16.50 2.97
N PRO A 221 -0.05 -16.13 2.52
CA PRO A 221 -0.95 -15.21 3.23
C PRO A 221 -1.07 -15.55 4.73
N LEU A 222 -1.26 -16.82 5.09
CA LEU A 222 -1.42 -17.23 6.49
C LEU A 222 -0.10 -17.10 7.28
N ASP A 223 1.06 -17.37 6.66
CA ASP A 223 2.36 -17.09 7.26
C ASP A 223 2.50 -15.60 7.62
N ARG A 224 2.06 -14.69 6.74
CA ARG A 224 2.15 -13.25 7.03
C ARG A 224 1.42 -12.90 8.33
N VAL A 225 0.27 -13.53 8.58
CA VAL A 225 -0.47 -13.35 9.83
C VAL A 225 0.31 -13.92 11.02
N ALA A 226 0.86 -15.12 10.90
CA ALA A 226 1.61 -15.78 11.97
C ALA A 226 2.88 -15.01 12.37
N TYR A 227 3.60 -14.44 11.39
CA TYR A 227 4.88 -13.77 11.62
C TYR A 227 4.74 -12.28 12.00
N HIS A 228 3.76 -11.58 11.43
CA HIS A 228 3.61 -10.12 11.61
C HIS A 228 2.43 -9.72 12.51
N GLY A 229 1.54 -10.66 12.85
CA GLY A 229 0.43 -10.44 13.77
C GLY A 229 0.87 -9.98 15.17
N SER A 230 -0.02 -9.30 15.88
CA SER A 230 0.19 -8.82 17.25
C SER A 230 -0.99 -9.23 18.13
N ASP A 231 -0.73 -9.55 19.40
CA ASP A 231 -1.78 -9.87 20.40
C ASP A 231 -2.65 -8.66 20.76
N SER A 232 -2.20 -7.45 20.44
CA SER A 232 -2.99 -6.22 20.62
C SER A 232 -4.06 -6.02 19.55
N LYS A 233 -4.04 -6.80 18.46
CA LYS A 233 -4.88 -6.62 17.28
C LYS A 233 -5.80 -7.83 17.08
N ASP A 234 -7.04 -7.57 16.66
CA ASP A 234 -8.01 -8.61 16.31
C ASP A 234 -7.93 -8.97 14.83
N VAL A 235 -7.16 -10.02 14.54
CA VAL A 235 -7.04 -10.57 13.19
C VAL A 235 -7.90 -11.82 13.00
N ARG A 236 -8.84 -12.13 13.92
CA ARG A 236 -9.61 -13.39 13.88
C ARG A 236 -10.40 -13.56 12.60
N GLU A 237 -11.08 -12.51 12.15
CA GLU A 237 -11.85 -12.54 10.89
C GLU A 237 -10.95 -12.91 9.70
N LEU A 238 -9.78 -12.27 9.61
CA LEU A 238 -8.78 -12.52 8.57
C LEU A 238 -8.27 -13.97 8.61
N VAL A 239 -7.90 -14.47 9.79
CA VAL A 239 -7.43 -15.84 9.98
C VAL A 239 -8.52 -16.84 9.56
N TRP A 240 -9.74 -16.67 10.06
CA TRP A 240 -10.84 -17.57 9.76
C TRP A 240 -11.21 -17.55 8.28
N PHE A 241 -11.18 -16.38 7.64
CA PHE A 241 -11.42 -16.26 6.21
C PHE A 241 -10.43 -17.09 5.39
N LEU A 242 -9.13 -16.97 5.68
CA LEU A 242 -8.09 -17.72 4.96
C LEU A 242 -8.25 -19.23 5.17
N LEU A 243 -8.50 -19.67 6.41
CA LEU A 243 -8.71 -21.08 6.75
C LEU A 243 -10.00 -21.63 6.12
N ASP A 244 -11.08 -20.85 6.09
CA ASP A 244 -12.35 -21.23 5.43
C ASP A 244 -12.19 -21.42 3.92
N ARG A 245 -11.15 -20.82 3.32
CA ARG A 245 -10.77 -21.00 1.91
C ARG A 245 -9.63 -21.99 1.68
N GLY A 246 -9.27 -22.74 2.71
CA GLY A 246 -8.39 -23.89 2.58
C GLY A 246 -6.93 -23.62 2.89
N ALA A 247 -6.57 -22.44 3.44
CA ALA A 247 -5.19 -22.17 3.82
C ALA A 247 -4.70 -23.22 4.83
N ASP A 248 -3.56 -23.86 4.55
CA ASP A 248 -3.01 -24.89 5.43
C ASP A 248 -2.15 -24.28 6.56
N PRO A 249 -2.58 -24.36 7.83
CA PRO A 249 -1.79 -23.87 8.95
C PRO A 249 -0.51 -24.68 9.20
N SER A 250 -0.37 -25.85 8.59
CA SER A 250 0.79 -26.74 8.72
C SER A 250 1.77 -26.60 7.55
N HIS A 251 1.47 -25.75 6.55
CA HIS A 251 2.34 -25.54 5.40
C HIS A 251 3.67 -24.92 5.85
N ALA A 252 4.77 -25.64 5.63
CA ALA A 252 6.11 -25.17 5.96
C ALA A 252 6.77 -24.58 4.71
N SER A 253 6.93 -23.25 4.71
CA SER A 253 7.49 -22.51 3.59
C SER A 253 9.03 -22.55 3.59
N VAL A 254 9.64 -22.89 2.45
CA VAL A 254 11.10 -22.89 2.26
C VAL A 254 11.52 -21.78 1.31
N SER A 255 12.21 -20.76 1.83
CA SER A 255 12.73 -19.67 1.01
C SER A 255 13.97 -20.15 0.29
N LYS A 256 13.91 -20.16 -1.04
CA LYS A 256 15.08 -20.33 -1.89
C LYS A 256 15.59 -18.94 -2.27
N ASP A 257 16.61 -18.47 -1.57
CA ASP A 257 17.28 -17.20 -1.85
C ASP A 257 18.67 -17.48 -2.41
N ASP A 258 18.90 -17.10 -3.68
CA ASP A 258 20.18 -17.30 -4.37
C ASP A 258 21.35 -16.55 -3.70
N TYR A 259 21.09 -15.55 -2.84
CA TYR A 259 22.09 -14.72 -2.18
C TYR A 259 22.26 -15.03 -0.68
N PHE A 260 21.16 -15.34 0.02
CA PHE A 260 21.17 -15.59 1.47
C PHE A 260 21.10 -17.07 1.86
N GLY A 261 20.92 -17.96 0.89
CA GLY A 261 20.81 -19.41 1.09
C GLY A 261 19.39 -19.85 1.46
N ASP A 262 19.19 -21.18 1.43
CA ASP A 262 17.90 -21.78 1.74
C ASP A 262 17.53 -21.52 3.21
N THR A 263 16.45 -20.77 3.43
CA THR A 263 15.92 -20.46 4.77
C THR A 263 14.58 -21.15 4.95
N SER A 264 14.54 -22.14 5.84
CA SER A 264 13.29 -22.78 6.26
C SER A 264 12.60 -21.91 7.30
N TYR A 265 11.34 -21.58 7.07
CA TYR A 265 10.48 -20.97 8.07
C TYR A 265 9.64 -22.05 8.76
N LEU A 266 9.23 -21.80 10.00
CA LEU A 266 8.25 -22.63 10.69
C LEU A 266 6.90 -22.47 9.98
N SER A 267 6.09 -23.52 9.94
CA SER A 267 4.70 -23.40 9.51
C SER A 267 3.93 -22.39 10.38
N PRO A 268 2.80 -21.83 9.91
CA PRO A 268 1.98 -20.93 10.71
C PRO A 268 1.66 -21.50 12.10
N LEU A 269 1.32 -22.78 12.19
CA LEU A 269 0.97 -23.46 13.44
C LEU A 269 2.18 -23.62 14.37
N GLU A 270 3.32 -24.08 13.87
CA GLU A 270 4.54 -24.22 14.67
C GLU A 270 5.03 -22.85 15.16
N LYS A 271 4.96 -21.83 14.31
CA LYS A 271 5.25 -20.45 14.69
C LYS A 271 4.31 -19.97 15.80
N ALA A 272 3.02 -20.27 15.71
CA ALA A 272 2.02 -19.90 16.71
C ALA A 272 2.28 -20.60 18.07
N GLN A 273 2.67 -21.87 18.04
CA GLN A 273 2.95 -22.67 19.24
C GLN A 273 4.19 -22.16 19.99
N THR A 274 5.25 -21.83 19.26
CA THR A 274 6.52 -21.33 19.80
C THR A 274 6.49 -19.84 20.14
N SER A 275 5.55 -19.08 19.57
CA SER A 275 5.42 -17.65 19.81
C SER A 275 4.86 -17.35 21.22
N PRO A 276 5.34 -16.29 21.89
CA PRO A 276 4.68 -15.77 23.08
C PRO A 276 3.33 -15.11 22.74
N LYS A 277 3.11 -14.74 21.47
CA LYS A 277 1.86 -14.15 20.99
C LYS A 277 0.82 -15.26 20.78
N LYS A 278 -0.23 -15.29 21.60
CA LYS A 278 -1.19 -16.41 21.64
C LYS A 278 -2.45 -16.19 20.83
N ARG A 279 -2.78 -14.96 20.43
CA ARG A 279 -4.07 -14.67 19.76
C ARG A 279 -4.24 -15.37 18.42
N PHE A 280 -3.17 -15.48 17.64
CA PHE A 280 -3.21 -16.23 16.39
C PHE A 280 -3.46 -17.72 16.62
N LEU A 281 -2.81 -18.33 17.62
CA LEU A 281 -3.04 -19.73 17.98
C LEU A 281 -4.48 -19.97 18.47
N GLU A 282 -4.98 -19.08 19.33
CA GLU A 282 -6.37 -19.14 19.81
C GLU A 282 -7.37 -19.04 18.65
N ALA A 283 -7.13 -18.17 17.66
CA ALA A 283 -7.97 -18.05 16.48
C ALA A 283 -8.04 -19.36 15.68
N ILE A 284 -6.91 -20.04 15.48
CA ILE A 284 -6.86 -21.36 14.81
C ILE A 284 -7.65 -22.39 15.63
N GLN A 285 -7.45 -22.45 16.95
CA GLN A 285 -8.14 -23.42 17.81
C GLN A 285 -9.66 -23.21 17.82
N GLN A 286 -10.11 -21.95 17.88
CA GLN A 286 -11.52 -21.58 17.80
C GLN A 286 -12.13 -21.99 16.45
N TRP A 287 -11.40 -21.75 15.35
CA TRP A 287 -11.82 -22.18 14.02
C TRP A 287 -11.97 -23.70 13.93
N GLN A 288 -10.98 -24.47 14.41
CA GLN A 288 -11.03 -25.93 14.44
C GLN A 288 -12.22 -26.45 15.26
N GLN A 289 -12.52 -25.80 16.39
CA GLN A 289 -13.68 -26.16 17.22
C GLN A 289 -14.99 -25.90 16.47
N ARG A 290 -15.10 -24.78 15.72
CA ARG A 290 -16.25 -24.47 14.87
C ARG A 290 -16.48 -25.56 13.82
N GLN A 291 -15.45 -25.95 13.08
CA GLN A 291 -15.54 -27.00 12.05
C GLN A 291 -16.00 -28.36 12.63
N ARG A 292 -15.51 -28.74 13.81
CA ARG A 292 -15.95 -29.96 14.51
C ARG A 292 -17.42 -29.91 14.92
N ASN A 293 -17.88 -28.77 15.44
CA ASN A 293 -19.26 -28.61 15.89
C ASN A 293 -20.26 -28.65 14.71
N ASP A 294 -19.90 -28.07 13.57
CA ASP A 294 -20.74 -28.12 12.37
C ASP A 294 -20.80 -29.54 11.81
N THR A 295 -19.67 -30.26 11.73
CA THR A 295 -19.63 -31.67 11.33
C THR A 295 -20.53 -32.54 12.22
N THR A 296 -20.47 -32.31 13.54
CA THR A 296 -21.31 -33.04 14.52
C THR A 296 -22.80 -32.75 14.31
N ARG A 297 -23.18 -31.49 14.02
CA ARG A 297 -24.57 -31.12 13.73
C ARG A 297 -25.13 -31.76 12.45
N TRP A 298 -24.30 -31.99 11.44
CA TRP A 298 -24.72 -32.69 10.22
C TRP A 298 -24.97 -34.18 10.48
N ILE A 299 -24.14 -34.82 11.30
CA ILE A 299 -24.29 -36.25 11.65
C ILE A 299 -25.59 -36.52 12.42
N TYR A 300 -26.03 -35.61 13.30
CA TYR A 300 -27.27 -35.76 14.07
C TYR A 300 -28.54 -35.25 13.37
N LYS A 301 -28.44 -34.78 12.12
CA LYS A 301 -29.59 -34.37 11.28
C LYS A 301 -29.91 -35.36 10.14
N MET A 302 -29.13 -36.43 10.01
CA MET A 302 -29.43 -37.61 9.17
C MET A 302 -30.06 -38.71 10.02
#